data_AF-A0A100W4M8-F1
#
_entry.id   AF-A0A100W4M8-F1
#
_cell.length_a   1.000
_cell.length_b   1.000
_cell.length_c   1.000
_cell.angle_alpha   90.00
_cell.angle_beta   90.00
_cell.angle_gamma   90.00
#
_symmetry.space_group_name_H-M   'P 1'
#
loop_
_entity.id
_entity.type
_entity.pdbx_description
1 polymer ?
#
loop_
_entity_poly.entity_id
_entity_poly.type
_entity_poly.pdbx_seq_one_letter_code
_entity_poly.pdbx_strand_id
1 'polypeptide(L)'
;MEGVQALDTDDLAVFAAVAWRQGHGGEAVRINERVHSRLLRTDPVQAAVKAAELGLAWLARGHIALARNWAQRAEMLLRGVPESGAHGYVMYLTGVMAADADESTQLAEAARALTGIAGRVDDAGVATLARVLEGLSAVAAGDAAGLATLDDVLLSGLDERVPMEWAGDVYRRVLNLAQRRSDRERLRAWTRSMDQWCETTQASPSAYRAICDVYRLSVESGRDTAELVRRGVDLRRLVAEVDAVAAGLADGLLARGMGRTG
;
A
#
# COMPACT_ATOMS: atom_id res chain seq x y z
N MET A 1 -0.55 17.53 -38.62
CA MET A 1 -0.07 17.55 -37.23
C MET A 1 -1.22 17.04 -36.39
N GLU A 2 -1.30 15.71 -36.22
CA GLU A 2 -2.32 15.10 -35.37
C GLU A 2 -2.16 15.66 -33.95
N GLY A 3 -3.19 16.40 -33.50
CA GLY A 3 -3.18 16.97 -32.17
C GLY A 3 -3.21 15.83 -31.16
N VAL A 4 -2.21 15.79 -30.28
CA VAL A 4 -2.23 14.90 -29.12
C VAL A 4 -3.51 15.20 -28.34
N GLN A 5 -4.50 14.30 -28.43
CA GLN A 5 -5.74 14.43 -27.69
C GLN A 5 -5.41 14.43 -26.20
N ALA A 6 -5.91 15.42 -25.47
CA ALA A 6 -5.68 15.48 -24.03
C ALA A 6 -6.41 14.30 -23.37
N LEU A 7 -5.68 13.50 -22.58
CA LEU A 7 -6.26 12.41 -21.79
C LEU A 7 -7.37 12.95 -20.89
N ASP A 8 -8.48 12.22 -20.82
CA ASP A 8 -9.57 12.51 -19.90
C ASP A 8 -9.19 12.15 -18.45
N THR A 9 -10.11 12.27 -17.50
CA THR A 9 -9.80 12.04 -16.07
C THR A 9 -9.50 10.58 -15.79
N ASP A 10 -10.19 9.66 -16.45
CA ASP A 10 -10.07 8.22 -16.20
C ASP A 10 -8.80 7.68 -16.85
N ASP A 11 -8.50 8.11 -18.08
CA ASP A 11 -7.24 7.83 -18.77
C ASP A 11 -6.02 8.34 -17.97
N LEU A 12 -6.13 9.53 -17.36
CA LEU A 12 -5.08 10.04 -16.48
C LEU A 12 -4.93 9.19 -15.22
N ALA A 13 -6.02 8.71 -14.63
CA ALA A 13 -5.97 7.83 -13.46
C ALA A 13 -5.30 6.49 -13.80
N VAL A 14 -5.63 5.92 -14.96
CA VAL A 14 -4.96 4.70 -15.47
C VAL A 14 -3.48 4.96 -15.71
N PHE A 15 -3.12 6.09 -16.34
CA PHE A 15 -1.73 6.44 -16.58
C PHE A 15 -0.93 6.62 -15.28
N ALA A 16 -1.51 7.25 -14.26
CA ALA A 16 -0.89 7.37 -12.93
C ALA A 16 -0.63 5.99 -12.30
N ALA A 17 -1.61 5.08 -12.36
CA ALA A 17 -1.47 3.73 -11.82
C ALA A 17 -0.40 2.92 -12.56
N VAL A 18 -0.30 3.05 -13.89
CA VAL A 18 0.77 2.43 -14.69
C VAL A 18 2.13 3.01 -14.31
N ALA A 19 2.25 4.33 -14.19
CA ALA A 19 3.49 4.99 -13.78
C ALA A 19 3.97 4.49 -12.41
N TRP A 20 3.05 4.38 -11.44
CA TRP A 20 3.35 3.83 -10.11
C TRP A 20 3.88 2.40 -10.20
N ARG A 21 3.17 1.53 -10.95
CA ARG A 21 3.59 0.15 -11.17
C ARG A 21 4.94 0.03 -11.88
N GLN A 22 5.35 0.99 -12.70
CA GLN A 22 6.67 0.98 -13.34
C GLN A 22 7.79 1.56 -12.45
N GLY A 23 7.48 1.92 -11.21
CA GLY A 23 8.43 2.49 -10.24
C GLY A 23 8.58 4.02 -10.35
N HIS A 24 7.77 4.69 -11.17
CA HIS A 24 7.77 6.14 -11.35
C HIS A 24 6.84 6.83 -10.34
N GLY A 25 7.08 6.61 -9.04
CA GLY A 25 6.17 7.05 -7.99
C GLY A 25 6.00 8.56 -7.91
N GLY A 26 7.05 9.36 -8.16
CA GLY A 26 6.93 10.82 -8.18
C GLY A 26 6.04 11.33 -9.31
N GLU A 27 6.15 10.71 -10.49
CA GLU A 27 5.30 11.03 -11.63
C GLU A 27 3.84 10.61 -11.40
N ALA A 28 3.63 9.41 -10.88
CA ALA A 28 2.31 8.89 -10.55
C ALA A 28 1.55 9.81 -9.59
N VAL A 29 2.22 10.28 -8.52
CA VAL A 29 1.64 11.24 -7.57
C VAL A 29 1.25 12.54 -8.28
N ARG A 30 2.14 13.13 -9.08
CA ARG A 30 1.87 14.37 -9.83
C ARG A 30 0.66 14.23 -10.77
N ILE A 31 0.51 13.08 -11.43
CA ILE A 31 -0.63 12.82 -12.31
C ILE A 31 -1.91 12.65 -11.47
N ASN A 32 -1.86 11.90 -10.36
CA ASN A 32 -2.99 11.71 -9.46
C ASN A 32 -3.45 13.03 -8.79
N GLU A 33 -2.56 13.99 -8.53
CA GLU A 33 -2.93 15.33 -8.08
C GLU A 33 -3.76 16.08 -9.13
N ARG A 34 -3.44 15.90 -10.42
CA ARG A 34 -4.24 16.44 -11.53
C ARG A 34 -5.59 15.75 -11.65
N VAL A 35 -5.65 14.42 -11.44
CA VAL A 35 -6.90 13.66 -11.38
C VAL A 35 -7.78 14.17 -10.24
N HIS A 36 -7.24 14.29 -9.03
CA HIS A 36 -7.94 14.86 -7.88
C HIS A 36 -8.49 16.26 -8.20
N SER A 37 -7.67 17.14 -8.78
CA SER A 37 -8.09 18.50 -9.16
C SER A 37 -9.24 18.52 -10.18
N ARG A 38 -9.31 17.52 -11.06
CA ARG A 38 -10.44 17.37 -12.00
C ARG A 38 -11.69 16.87 -11.27
N LEU A 39 -11.53 15.84 -10.43
CA LEU A 39 -12.62 15.26 -9.64
C LEU A 39 -13.26 16.28 -8.69
N LEU A 40 -12.50 17.22 -8.11
CA LEU A 40 -13.06 18.29 -7.28
C LEU A 40 -14.20 19.07 -7.95
N ARG A 41 -14.23 19.14 -9.29
CA ARG A 41 -15.24 19.86 -10.06
C ARG A 41 -16.41 18.99 -10.52
N THR A 42 -16.26 17.67 -10.47
CA THR A 42 -17.22 16.73 -11.08
C THR A 42 -17.81 15.74 -10.08
N ASP A 43 -16.98 15.25 -9.15
CA ASP A 43 -17.34 14.30 -8.11
C ASP A 43 -16.46 14.50 -6.85
N PRO A 44 -16.92 15.32 -5.89
CA PRO A 44 -16.19 15.58 -4.64
C PRO A 44 -15.99 14.34 -3.76
N VAL A 45 -16.88 13.34 -3.85
CA VAL A 45 -16.76 12.10 -3.07
C VAL A 45 -15.62 11.25 -3.62
N GLN A 46 -15.56 11.09 -4.94
CA GLN A 46 -14.43 10.42 -5.59
C GLN A 46 -13.13 11.22 -5.44
N ALA A 47 -13.20 12.56 -5.39
CA ALA A 47 -12.04 13.39 -5.06
C ALA A 47 -11.51 13.11 -3.65
N ALA A 48 -12.38 12.83 -2.67
CA ALA A 48 -11.98 12.43 -1.32
C ALA A 48 -11.27 11.07 -1.31
N VAL A 49 -11.80 10.08 -2.05
CA VAL A 49 -11.14 8.77 -2.20
C VAL A 49 -9.75 8.94 -2.84
N LYS A 50 -9.65 9.74 -3.90
CA LYS A 50 -8.37 10.02 -4.56
C LYS A 50 -7.39 10.77 -3.64
N ALA A 51 -7.89 11.65 -2.77
CA ALA A 51 -7.07 12.29 -1.75
C ALA A 51 -6.55 11.27 -0.73
N ALA A 52 -7.36 10.31 -0.30
CA ALA A 52 -6.91 9.24 0.59
C ALA A 52 -5.86 8.33 -0.07
N GLU A 53 -6.04 7.99 -1.35
CA GLU A 53 -5.06 7.24 -2.14
C GLU A 53 -3.72 8.00 -2.26
N LEU A 54 -3.75 9.30 -2.53
CA LEU A 54 -2.55 10.16 -2.50
C LEU A 54 -1.89 10.16 -1.12
N GLY A 55 -2.68 10.18 -0.06
CA GLY A 55 -2.19 10.04 1.31
C GLY A 55 -1.41 8.74 1.52
N LEU A 56 -1.95 7.61 1.06
CA LEU A 56 -1.25 6.31 1.10
C LEU A 56 0.03 6.31 0.27
N ALA A 57 0.01 6.88 -0.93
CA ALA A 57 1.19 6.96 -1.79
C ALA A 57 2.32 7.75 -1.11
N TRP A 58 2.01 8.89 -0.48
CA TRP A 58 2.98 9.66 0.29
C TRP A 58 3.48 8.91 1.52
N LEU A 59 2.60 8.19 2.21
CA LEU A 59 2.95 7.38 3.38
C LEU A 59 3.86 6.21 3.03
N ALA A 60 3.60 5.52 1.90
CA ALA A 60 4.45 4.45 1.40
C ALA A 60 5.89 4.90 1.11
N ARG A 61 6.01 6.14 0.64
CA ARG A 61 7.29 6.83 0.39
C ARG A 61 7.92 7.45 1.64
N GLY A 62 7.32 7.29 2.83
CA GLY A 62 7.85 7.79 4.10
C GLY A 62 7.57 9.27 4.40
N HIS A 63 6.67 9.93 3.65
CA HIS A 63 6.36 11.35 3.83
C HIS A 63 5.09 11.57 4.67
N ILE A 64 5.18 11.30 5.98
CA ILE A 64 4.03 11.32 6.92
C ILE A 64 3.30 12.69 6.94
N ALA A 65 4.03 13.81 6.89
CA ALA A 65 3.41 15.14 6.91
C ALA A 65 2.52 15.39 5.67
N LEU A 66 2.96 14.94 4.49
CA LEU A 66 2.19 15.03 3.26
C LEU A 66 0.98 14.09 3.30
N ALA A 67 1.16 12.86 3.80
CA ALA A 67 0.07 11.91 4.00
C ALA A 67 -1.04 12.49 4.90
N ARG A 68 -0.66 13.08 6.04
CA ARG A 68 -1.60 13.74 6.98
C ARG A 68 -2.33 14.92 6.33
N ASN A 69 -1.65 15.70 5.51
CA ASN A 69 -2.26 16.83 4.81
C ASN A 69 -3.29 16.36 3.76
N TRP A 70 -3.03 15.24 3.09
CA TRP A 70 -4.01 14.61 2.18
C TRP A 70 -5.20 13.98 2.91
N ALA A 71 -4.97 13.34 4.06
CA ALA A 71 -6.04 12.83 4.91
C ALA A 71 -7.01 13.94 5.35
N GLN A 72 -6.48 15.07 5.83
CA GLN A 72 -7.27 16.25 6.20
C GLN A 72 -8.11 16.78 5.03
N ARG A 73 -7.57 16.82 3.81
CA ARG A 73 -8.33 17.21 2.62
C ARG A 73 -9.47 16.24 2.34
N ALA A 74 -9.22 14.93 2.42
CA ALA A 74 -10.23 13.91 2.19
C ALA A 74 -11.37 14.01 3.22
N GLU A 75 -11.04 14.17 4.50
CA GLU A 75 -12.01 14.39 5.58
C GLU A 75 -12.84 15.66 5.36
N MET A 76 -12.22 16.76 4.93
CA MET A 76 -12.94 18.01 4.64
C MET A 76 -13.94 17.84 3.51
N LEU A 77 -13.60 17.08 2.46
CA LEU A 77 -14.48 16.84 1.32
C LEU A 77 -15.70 15.98 1.66
N LEU A 78 -15.59 15.15 2.69
CA LEU A 78 -16.69 14.28 3.15
C LEU A 78 -17.59 14.94 4.21
N ARG A 79 -17.30 16.16 4.66
CA ARG A 79 -18.16 16.86 5.64
C ARG A 79 -19.57 17.08 5.08
N GLY A 80 -20.57 16.53 5.76
CA GLY A 80 -21.97 16.62 5.36
C GLY A 80 -22.37 15.68 4.22
N VAL A 81 -21.46 14.83 3.75
CA VAL A 81 -21.77 13.75 2.80
C VAL A 81 -22.33 12.57 3.60
N PRO A 82 -23.41 11.91 3.14
CA PRO A 82 -23.88 10.66 3.75
C PRO A 82 -22.78 9.59 3.79
N GLU A 83 -22.79 8.76 4.84
CA GLU A 83 -21.79 7.70 4.99
C GLU A 83 -21.77 6.78 3.76
N SER A 84 -20.56 6.45 3.30
CA SER A 84 -20.30 5.71 2.06
C SER A 84 -18.93 5.05 2.12
N GLY A 85 -18.59 4.22 1.12
CA GLY A 85 -17.28 3.57 1.04
C GLY A 85 -16.10 4.56 1.12
N ALA A 86 -16.28 5.79 0.64
CA ALA A 86 -15.27 6.85 0.73
C ALA A 86 -14.84 7.15 2.18
N HIS A 87 -15.78 7.09 3.13
CA HIS A 87 -15.48 7.26 4.55
C HIS A 87 -14.61 6.11 5.08
N GLY A 88 -14.83 4.90 4.58
CA GLY A 88 -14.02 3.72 4.91
C GLY A 88 -12.57 3.87 4.44
N TYR A 89 -12.36 4.28 3.19
CA TYR A 89 -11.03 4.54 2.63
C TYR A 89 -10.26 5.63 3.40
N VAL A 90 -10.94 6.72 3.77
CA VAL A 90 -10.34 7.78 4.61
C VAL A 90 -10.00 7.26 6.00
N MET A 91 -10.92 6.51 6.64
CA MET A 91 -10.70 5.95 7.97
C MET A 91 -9.54 4.93 7.98
N TYR A 92 -9.40 4.14 6.92
CA TYR A 92 -8.24 3.25 6.76
C TYR A 92 -6.93 4.04 6.76
N LEU A 93 -6.83 5.10 5.94
CA LEU A 93 -5.64 5.97 5.91
C LEU A 93 -5.34 6.54 7.30
N THR A 94 -6.34 7.02 8.03
CA THR A 94 -6.19 7.52 9.41
C THR A 94 -5.64 6.45 10.34
N GLY A 95 -6.23 5.25 10.32
CA GLY A 95 -5.78 4.15 11.17
C GLY A 95 -4.35 3.71 10.88
N VAL A 96 -3.97 3.60 9.61
CA VAL A 96 -2.62 3.17 9.27
C VAL A 96 -1.55 4.25 9.51
N MET A 97 -1.90 5.54 9.46
CA MET A 97 -1.03 6.62 9.95
C MET A 97 -0.81 6.52 11.45
N ALA A 98 -1.86 6.22 12.23
CA ALA A 98 -1.74 6.00 13.68
C ALA A 98 -0.87 4.77 13.98
N ALA A 99 -0.99 3.69 13.18
CA ALA A 99 -0.13 2.53 13.29
C ALA A 99 1.34 2.85 13.02
N ASP A 100 1.65 3.64 11.99
CA ASP A 100 3.03 4.05 11.67
C ASP A 100 3.61 5.04 12.70
N ALA A 101 2.76 5.72 13.47
CA ALA A 101 3.12 6.63 14.56
C ALA A 101 3.15 5.96 15.95
N ASP A 102 2.91 4.64 16.03
CA ASP A 102 2.77 3.88 17.28
C ASP A 102 1.67 4.43 18.24
N GLU A 103 0.64 5.08 17.67
CA GLU A 103 -0.49 5.67 18.40
C GLU A 103 -1.62 4.63 18.59
N SER A 104 -1.38 3.63 19.44
CA SER A 104 -2.26 2.45 19.59
C SER A 104 -3.72 2.77 19.92
N THR A 105 -3.99 3.80 20.72
CA THR A 105 -5.37 4.25 21.02
C THR A 105 -6.08 4.77 19.77
N GLN A 106 -5.41 5.60 18.98
CA GLN A 106 -5.97 6.17 17.75
C GLN A 106 -6.17 5.08 16.68
N LEU A 107 -5.23 4.13 16.59
CA LEU A 107 -5.37 2.95 15.75
C LEU A 107 -6.61 2.12 16.14
N ALA A 108 -6.82 1.85 17.43
CA ALA A 108 -7.98 1.09 17.91
C ALA A 108 -9.31 1.82 17.70
N GLU A 109 -9.32 3.16 17.79
CA GLU A 109 -10.48 3.98 17.44
C GLU A 109 -10.79 3.91 15.94
N ALA A 110 -9.77 4.08 15.09
CA ALA A 110 -9.93 3.99 13.64
C ALA A 110 -10.38 2.60 13.19
N ALA A 111 -9.82 1.52 13.78
CA ALA A 111 -10.22 0.14 13.51
C ALA A 111 -11.72 -0.07 13.81
N ARG A 112 -12.17 0.34 15.00
CA ARG A 112 -13.60 0.23 15.38
C ARG A 112 -14.50 1.05 14.46
N ALA A 113 -14.10 2.27 14.12
CA ALA A 113 -14.86 3.12 13.22
C ALA A 113 -14.97 2.51 11.82
N LEU A 114 -13.86 2.00 11.28
CA LEU A 114 -13.81 1.35 9.96
C LEU A 114 -14.66 0.08 9.93
N THR A 115 -14.60 -0.77 10.95
CA THR A 115 -15.48 -1.94 11.09
C THR A 115 -16.95 -1.54 11.14
N GLY A 116 -17.27 -0.45 11.84
CA GLY A 116 -18.63 0.11 11.83
C GLY A 116 -19.09 0.51 10.43
N ILE A 117 -18.26 1.24 9.69
CA ILE A 117 -18.57 1.68 8.31
C ILE A 117 -18.76 0.45 7.41
N ALA A 118 -17.83 -0.52 7.47
CA ALA A 118 -17.90 -1.76 6.68
C ALA A 118 -19.19 -2.56 6.91
N GLY A 119 -19.75 -2.53 8.13
CA GLY A 119 -21.03 -3.18 8.42
C GLY A 119 -22.27 -2.47 7.86
N ARG A 120 -22.13 -1.24 7.36
CA ARG A 120 -23.22 -0.40 6.85
C ARG A 120 -23.14 -0.11 5.35
N VAL A 121 -21.99 -0.35 4.73
CA VAL A 121 -21.76 -0.13 3.29
C VAL A 121 -21.44 -1.45 2.59
N ASP A 122 -21.98 -1.64 1.39
CA ASP A 122 -21.67 -2.81 0.54
C ASP A 122 -20.44 -2.52 -0.32
N ASP A 123 -19.27 -2.47 0.32
CA ASP A 123 -17.98 -2.24 -0.34
C ASP A 123 -16.95 -3.27 0.15
N ALA A 124 -16.59 -4.21 -0.75
CA ALA A 124 -15.67 -5.30 -0.46
C ALA A 124 -14.24 -4.82 -0.13
N GLY A 125 -13.82 -3.68 -0.70
CA GLY A 125 -12.57 -3.02 -0.37
C GLY A 125 -12.58 -2.56 1.07
N VAL A 126 -13.60 -1.80 1.48
CA VAL A 126 -13.76 -1.31 2.85
C VAL A 126 -13.87 -2.46 3.86
N ALA A 127 -14.61 -3.52 3.55
CA ALA A 127 -14.71 -4.70 4.41
C ALA A 127 -13.36 -5.40 4.61
N THR A 128 -12.56 -5.53 3.55
CA THR A 128 -11.21 -6.10 3.62
C THR A 128 -10.29 -5.21 4.46
N LEU A 129 -10.30 -3.90 4.21
CA LEU A 129 -9.48 -2.92 4.94
C LEU A 129 -9.84 -2.86 6.42
N ALA A 130 -11.11 -3.02 6.78
CA ALA A 130 -11.56 -3.12 8.17
C ALA A 130 -10.90 -4.29 8.91
N ARG A 131 -10.93 -5.49 8.31
CA ARG A 131 -10.30 -6.68 8.89
C ARG A 131 -8.79 -6.55 9.03
N VAL A 132 -8.13 -5.93 8.06
CA VAL A 132 -6.69 -5.66 8.13
C VAL A 132 -6.39 -4.71 9.29
N LEU A 133 -7.14 -3.61 9.41
CA LEU A 133 -6.91 -2.61 10.46
C LEU A 133 -7.22 -3.16 11.87
N GLU A 134 -8.25 -4.01 11.99
CA GLU A 134 -8.53 -4.77 13.20
C GLU A 134 -7.35 -5.67 13.59
N GLY A 135 -6.82 -6.45 12.65
CA GLY A 135 -5.65 -7.31 12.89
C GLY A 135 -4.41 -6.50 13.31
N LEU A 136 -4.13 -5.38 12.63
CA LEU A 136 -3.03 -4.47 12.99
C LEU A 136 -3.23 -3.88 14.40
N SER A 137 -4.44 -3.46 14.74
CA SER A 137 -4.79 -2.93 16.05
C SER A 137 -4.60 -3.98 17.16
N ALA A 138 -5.05 -5.21 16.93
CA ALA A 138 -4.89 -6.31 17.88
C ALA A 138 -3.40 -6.64 18.10
N VAL A 139 -2.60 -6.69 17.04
CA VAL A 139 -1.15 -6.88 17.16
C VAL A 139 -0.49 -5.75 17.94
N ALA A 140 -0.88 -4.49 17.71
CA ALA A 140 -0.36 -3.34 18.45
C ALA A 140 -0.73 -3.39 19.94
N ALA A 141 -1.87 -3.99 20.29
CA ALA A 141 -2.28 -4.24 21.67
C ALA A 141 -1.60 -5.46 22.32
N GLY A 142 -0.74 -6.17 21.58
CA GLY A 142 -0.07 -7.39 22.06
C GLY A 142 -0.94 -8.65 22.01
N ASP A 143 -2.10 -8.60 21.34
CA ASP A 143 -2.97 -9.75 21.17
C ASP A 143 -2.49 -10.64 20.02
N ALA A 144 -2.22 -11.91 20.35
CA ALA A 144 -1.79 -12.92 19.39
C ALA A 144 -2.86 -13.22 18.32
N ALA A 145 -4.14 -13.02 18.62
CA ALA A 145 -5.23 -13.22 17.68
C ALA A 145 -5.13 -12.30 16.46
N GLY A 146 -4.51 -11.12 16.61
CA GLY A 146 -4.35 -10.16 15.51
C GLY A 146 -3.57 -10.73 14.31
N LEU A 147 -2.57 -11.58 14.56
CA LEU A 147 -1.83 -12.25 13.48
C LEU A 147 -2.70 -13.29 12.77
N ALA A 148 -3.55 -14.02 13.50
CA ALA A 148 -4.48 -14.97 12.91
C ALA A 148 -5.52 -14.27 12.01
N THR A 149 -6.03 -13.10 12.44
CA THR A 149 -6.91 -12.27 11.61
C THR A 149 -6.25 -11.84 10.30
N LEU A 150 -4.96 -11.47 10.34
CA LEU A 150 -4.20 -11.12 9.14
C LEU A 150 -3.93 -12.34 8.25
N ASP A 151 -3.63 -13.51 8.85
CA ASP A 151 -3.47 -14.77 8.13
C ASP A 151 -4.76 -15.13 7.36
N ASP A 152 -5.92 -15.05 8.00
CA ASP A 152 -7.22 -15.32 7.37
C ASP A 152 -7.47 -14.43 6.14
N VAL A 153 -7.14 -13.14 6.24
CA VAL A 153 -7.33 -12.18 5.13
C VAL A 153 -6.37 -12.49 3.98
N LEU A 154 -5.09 -12.70 4.28
CA LEU A 154 -4.05 -12.79 3.24
C LEU A 154 -3.99 -14.16 2.58
N LEU A 155 -4.19 -15.25 3.34
CA LEU A 155 -4.07 -16.61 2.83
C LEU A 155 -5.31 -17.04 2.04
N SER A 156 -6.47 -16.41 2.28
CA SER A 156 -7.66 -16.58 1.44
C SER A 156 -7.54 -15.88 0.08
N GLY A 157 -6.54 -15.00 -0.08
CA GLY A 157 -6.43 -14.08 -1.19
C GLY A 157 -7.34 -12.86 -1.01
N LEU A 158 -6.88 -11.70 -1.46
CA LEU A 158 -7.70 -10.49 -1.46
C LEU A 158 -8.79 -10.60 -2.53
N ASP A 159 -10.00 -10.12 -2.20
CA ASP A 159 -11.11 -10.03 -3.15
C ASP A 159 -10.72 -9.17 -4.36
N GLU A 160 -11.05 -9.60 -5.57
CA GLU A 160 -10.70 -8.90 -6.82
C GLU A 160 -11.29 -7.49 -6.92
N ARG A 161 -12.34 -7.21 -6.14
CA ARG A 161 -12.98 -5.88 -6.04
C ARG A 161 -12.20 -4.90 -5.16
N VAL A 162 -11.21 -5.37 -4.40
CA VAL A 162 -10.31 -4.49 -3.64
C VAL A 162 -9.47 -3.70 -4.64
N PRO A 163 -9.54 -2.36 -4.66
CA PRO A 163 -8.78 -1.60 -5.66
C PRO A 163 -7.27 -1.78 -5.44
N MET A 164 -6.54 -1.95 -6.53
CA MET A 164 -5.14 -2.38 -6.55
C MET A 164 -4.21 -1.57 -5.62
N GLU A 165 -4.37 -0.24 -5.59
CA GLU A 165 -3.52 0.64 -4.78
C GLU A 165 -3.65 0.33 -3.27
N TRP A 166 -4.84 -0.04 -2.83
CA TRP A 166 -5.15 -0.39 -1.44
C TRP A 166 -4.68 -1.81 -1.11
N ALA A 167 -4.86 -2.76 -2.03
CA ALA A 167 -4.29 -4.10 -1.91
C ALA A 167 -2.75 -4.05 -1.76
N GLY A 168 -2.10 -3.21 -2.56
CA GLY A 168 -0.66 -2.96 -2.46
C GLY A 168 -0.23 -2.46 -1.08
N ASP A 169 -0.97 -1.51 -0.50
CA ASP A 169 -0.69 -1.01 0.85
C ASP A 169 -0.90 -2.08 1.94
N VAL A 170 -1.97 -2.89 1.83
CA VAL A 170 -2.22 -4.03 2.73
C VAL A 170 -1.00 -4.97 2.75
N TYR A 171 -0.56 -5.44 1.58
CA TYR A 171 0.60 -6.34 1.49
C TYR A 171 1.88 -5.70 2.04
N ARG A 172 2.16 -4.44 1.67
CA ARG A 172 3.33 -3.71 2.18
C ARG A 172 3.36 -3.67 3.71
N ARG A 173 2.23 -3.40 4.35
CA ARG A 173 2.15 -3.26 5.81
C ARG A 173 2.35 -4.57 6.53
N VAL A 174 1.67 -5.63 6.09
CA VAL A 174 1.77 -6.95 6.75
C VAL A 174 3.16 -7.55 6.56
N LEU A 175 3.78 -7.38 5.38
CA LEU A 175 5.16 -7.80 5.15
C LEU A 175 6.15 -7.04 6.03
N ASN A 176 5.99 -5.72 6.16
CA ASN A 176 6.79 -4.91 7.07
C ASN A 176 6.58 -5.35 8.54
N LEU A 177 5.34 -5.61 8.95
CA LEU A 177 5.03 -6.11 10.29
C LEU A 177 5.76 -7.43 10.59
N ALA A 178 5.65 -8.43 9.69
CA ALA A 178 6.34 -9.71 9.85
C ALA A 178 7.87 -9.53 9.88
N GLN A 179 8.41 -8.65 9.03
CA GLN A 179 9.84 -8.31 9.00
C GLN A 179 10.31 -7.70 10.33
N ARG A 180 9.61 -6.71 10.90
CA ARG A 180 9.96 -6.10 12.19
C ARG A 180 9.92 -7.10 13.33
N ARG A 181 9.02 -8.08 13.26
CA ARG A 181 8.88 -9.15 14.25
C ARG A 181 9.83 -10.33 14.02
N SER A 182 10.62 -10.32 12.94
CA SER A 182 11.43 -11.46 12.51
C SER A 182 10.63 -12.77 12.33
N ASP A 183 9.33 -12.66 12.01
CA ASP A 183 8.45 -13.81 11.76
C ASP A 183 8.69 -14.33 10.34
N ARG A 184 9.66 -15.23 10.21
CA ARG A 184 10.07 -15.79 8.92
C ARG A 184 9.00 -16.68 8.30
N GLU A 185 8.15 -17.31 9.12
CA GLU A 185 7.11 -18.20 8.61
C GLU A 185 6.03 -17.39 7.90
N ARG A 186 5.50 -16.36 8.57
CA ARG A 186 4.52 -15.45 7.96
C ARG A 186 5.10 -14.67 6.81
N LEU A 187 6.36 -14.22 6.92
CA LEU A 187 6.99 -13.49 5.84
C LEU A 187 7.09 -14.36 4.55
N ARG A 188 7.36 -15.66 4.67
CA ARG A 188 7.29 -16.59 3.52
C ARG A 188 5.87 -16.83 3.04
N ALA A 189 4.90 -16.97 3.94
CA ALA A 189 3.51 -17.25 3.57
C ALA A 189 2.85 -16.05 2.86
N TRP A 190 2.99 -14.86 3.42
CA TRP A 190 2.41 -13.63 2.89
C TRP A 190 3.11 -13.14 1.62
N THR A 191 4.42 -13.36 1.46
CA THR A 191 5.08 -13.11 0.15
C THR A 191 4.57 -14.06 -0.94
N ARG A 192 4.27 -15.33 -0.64
CA ARG A 192 3.63 -16.22 -1.62
C ARG A 192 2.22 -15.75 -2.00
N SER A 193 1.42 -15.31 -1.02
CA SER A 193 0.11 -14.72 -1.29
C SER A 193 0.23 -13.48 -2.18
N MET A 194 1.14 -12.55 -1.85
CA MET A 194 1.39 -11.36 -2.67
C MET A 194 1.85 -11.70 -4.09
N ASP A 195 2.72 -12.71 -4.23
CA ASP A 195 3.22 -13.16 -5.53
C ASP A 195 2.07 -13.68 -6.41
N GLN A 196 1.19 -14.51 -5.84
CA GLN A 196 -0.02 -14.99 -6.53
C GLN A 196 -0.95 -13.82 -6.92
N TRP A 197 -1.18 -12.87 -6.02
CA TRP A 197 -1.95 -11.66 -6.33
C TRP A 197 -1.30 -10.85 -7.47
N CYS A 198 0.03 -10.75 -7.50
CA CYS A 198 0.74 -10.09 -8.59
C CYS A 198 0.58 -10.83 -9.92
N GLU A 199 0.59 -12.17 -9.93
CA GLU A 199 0.38 -12.97 -11.16
C GLU A 199 -1.02 -12.79 -11.75
N THR A 200 -2.05 -12.72 -10.91
CA THR A 200 -3.44 -12.59 -11.37
C THR A 200 -3.77 -11.18 -11.82
N THR A 201 -3.08 -10.17 -11.28
CA THR A 201 -3.42 -8.75 -11.52
C THR A 201 -2.45 -8.02 -12.46
N GLN A 202 -1.27 -8.58 -12.79
CA GLN A 202 -0.21 -7.84 -13.48
C GLN A 202 0.52 -8.68 -14.54
N ALA A 203 0.61 -8.16 -15.78
CA ALA A 203 1.24 -8.83 -16.92
C ALA A 203 2.73 -8.49 -17.15
N SER A 204 3.35 -7.67 -16.29
CA SER A 204 4.70 -7.09 -16.50
C SER A 204 5.47 -6.99 -15.18
N PRO A 205 6.82 -6.91 -15.19
CA PRO A 205 7.58 -6.45 -14.04
C PRO A 205 6.97 -5.17 -13.48
N SER A 206 6.80 -5.12 -12.16
CA SER A 206 6.13 -4.03 -11.47
C SER A 206 6.78 -3.73 -10.12
N ALA A 207 6.51 -2.55 -9.59
CA ALA A 207 6.94 -2.14 -8.28
C ALA A 207 6.39 -3.05 -7.17
N TYR A 208 5.14 -3.54 -7.28
CA TYR A 208 4.61 -4.49 -6.30
C TYR A 208 5.32 -5.84 -6.33
N ARG A 209 5.60 -6.39 -7.52
CA ARG A 209 6.39 -7.61 -7.64
C ARG A 209 7.81 -7.39 -7.13
N ALA A 210 8.39 -6.21 -7.37
CA ALA A 210 9.69 -5.84 -6.81
C ALA A 210 9.68 -5.74 -5.28
N ILE A 211 8.65 -5.14 -4.66
CA ILE A 211 8.46 -5.12 -3.21
C ILE A 211 8.42 -6.55 -2.66
N CYS A 212 7.59 -7.41 -3.25
CA CYS A 212 7.49 -8.82 -2.87
C CYS A 212 8.84 -9.53 -2.94
N ASP A 213 9.58 -9.32 -4.03
CA ASP A 213 10.90 -9.91 -4.26
C ASP A 213 11.93 -9.44 -3.23
N VAL A 214 11.93 -8.16 -2.85
CA VAL A 214 12.81 -7.62 -1.81
C VAL A 214 12.57 -8.33 -0.47
N TYR A 215 11.31 -8.49 -0.06
CA TYR A 215 10.98 -9.21 1.17
C TYR A 215 11.31 -10.71 1.08
N ARG A 216 11.09 -11.35 -0.06
CA ARG A 216 11.45 -12.76 -0.25
C ARG A 216 12.97 -12.98 -0.11
N LEU A 217 13.75 -12.09 -0.71
CA LEU A 217 15.22 -12.13 -0.65
C LEU A 217 15.76 -11.76 0.73
N SER A 218 15.02 -11.03 1.57
CA SER A 218 15.47 -10.69 2.93
C SER A 218 15.53 -11.91 3.86
N VAL A 219 14.70 -12.94 3.60
CA VAL A 219 14.57 -14.14 4.45
C VAL A 219 15.22 -15.41 3.90
N GLU A 220 15.64 -15.39 2.64
CA GLU A 220 16.32 -16.51 2.01
C GLU A 220 17.84 -16.45 2.29
N SER A 221 18.39 -17.56 2.79
CA SER A 221 19.83 -17.71 3.00
C SER A 221 20.48 -18.37 1.78
N GLY A 222 21.71 -17.96 1.44
CA GLY A 222 22.59 -18.77 0.58
C GLY A 222 22.51 -18.53 -0.93
N ARG A 223 22.08 -17.35 -1.40
CA ARG A 223 22.11 -17.02 -2.84
C ARG A 223 23.52 -16.66 -3.33
N ASP A 224 23.76 -16.91 -4.62
CA ASP A 224 24.94 -16.43 -5.34
C ASP A 224 25.04 -14.90 -5.21
N THR A 225 26.23 -14.44 -4.86
CA THR A 225 26.51 -13.05 -4.54
C THR A 225 26.36 -12.15 -5.77
N ALA A 226 26.77 -12.64 -6.95
CA ALA A 226 26.63 -11.89 -8.20
C ALA A 226 25.16 -11.70 -8.60
N GLU A 227 24.34 -12.72 -8.39
CA GLU A 227 22.89 -12.67 -8.67
C GLU A 227 22.15 -11.75 -7.69
N LEU A 228 22.52 -11.77 -6.41
CA LEU A 228 21.98 -10.84 -5.42
C LEU A 228 22.28 -9.38 -5.75
N VAL A 229 23.50 -9.07 -6.21
CA VAL A 229 23.86 -7.71 -6.61
C VAL A 229 23.10 -7.28 -7.85
N ARG A 230 23.08 -8.09 -8.91
CA ARG A 230 22.38 -7.78 -10.17
C ARG A 230 20.89 -7.52 -9.93
N ARG A 231 20.22 -8.46 -9.24
CA ARG A 231 18.80 -8.36 -8.92
C ARG A 231 18.52 -7.23 -7.93
N GLY A 232 19.43 -6.99 -6.98
CA GLY A 232 19.34 -5.90 -6.01
C GLY A 232 19.27 -4.52 -6.67
N VAL A 233 20.04 -4.27 -7.74
CA VAL A 233 20.02 -2.99 -8.47
C VAL A 233 18.67 -2.75 -9.14
N ASP A 234 18.15 -3.75 -9.85
CA ASP A 234 16.86 -3.64 -10.55
C ASP A 234 15.70 -3.46 -9.58
N LEU A 235 15.69 -4.23 -8.49
CA LEU A 235 14.70 -4.10 -7.42
C LEU A 235 14.78 -2.71 -6.78
N ARG A 236 15.99 -2.26 -6.43
CA ARG A 236 16.21 -0.94 -5.82
C ARG A 236 15.70 0.20 -6.68
N ARG A 237 15.87 0.10 -8.01
CA ARG A 237 15.33 1.07 -8.98
C ARG A 237 13.81 1.12 -8.96
N LEU A 238 13.15 -0.04 -8.98
CA LEU A 238 11.68 -0.13 -9.05
C LEU A 238 10.98 0.33 -7.78
N VAL A 239 11.59 0.12 -6.60
CA VAL A 239 10.97 0.48 -5.31
C VAL A 239 11.38 1.86 -4.80
N ALA A 240 12.40 2.48 -5.40
CA ALA A 240 13.03 3.74 -4.95
C ALA A 240 12.04 4.85 -4.63
N GLU A 241 11.03 5.00 -5.49
CA GLU A 241 10.05 6.07 -5.42
C GLU A 241 8.66 5.57 -5.00
N VAL A 242 8.54 4.30 -4.66
CA VAL A 242 7.25 3.66 -4.37
C VAL A 242 7.14 3.26 -2.90
N ASP A 243 8.23 2.75 -2.33
CA ASP A 243 8.23 2.20 -0.98
C ASP A 243 9.58 2.42 -0.30
N ALA A 244 9.58 3.29 0.72
CA ALA A 244 10.80 3.65 1.45
C ALA A 244 11.39 2.46 2.24
N VAL A 245 10.54 1.56 2.74
CA VAL A 245 10.99 0.41 3.54
C VAL A 245 11.60 -0.65 2.62
N ALA A 246 10.92 -0.97 1.52
CA ALA A 246 11.47 -1.88 0.52
C ALA A 246 12.77 -1.33 -0.11
N ALA A 247 12.86 -0.02 -0.35
CA ALA A 247 14.11 0.61 -0.80
C ALA A 247 15.26 0.38 0.19
N GLY A 248 15.03 0.60 1.49
CA GLY A 248 16.04 0.34 2.53
C GLY A 248 16.44 -1.14 2.64
N LEU A 249 15.49 -2.07 2.49
CA LEU A 249 15.78 -3.51 2.46
C LEU A 249 16.60 -3.90 1.22
N ALA A 250 16.32 -3.30 0.06
CA ALA A 250 17.09 -3.50 -1.17
C ALA A 250 18.53 -2.98 -1.02
N ASP A 251 18.72 -1.82 -0.38
CA ASP A 251 20.07 -1.30 -0.05
C ASP A 251 20.84 -2.28 0.87
N GLY A 252 20.15 -2.87 1.85
CA GLY A 252 20.71 -3.91 2.72
C GLY A 252 21.05 -5.23 2.00
N LEU A 253 20.35 -5.57 0.92
CA LEU A 253 20.69 -6.71 0.06
C LEU A 253 21.96 -6.42 -0.75
N LEU A 254 22.06 -5.23 -1.33
CA LEU A 254 23.23 -4.78 -2.08
C LEU A 254 24.50 -4.75 -1.23
N ALA A 255 24.41 -4.21 -0.01
CA ALA A 255 25.53 -4.16 0.93
C ALA A 255 26.03 -5.57 1.31
N ARG A 256 25.12 -6.52 1.55
CA ARG A 256 25.46 -7.93 1.83
C ARG A 256 26.11 -8.61 0.63
N GLY A 257 25.69 -8.27 -0.59
CA GLY A 257 26.32 -8.75 -1.81
C GLY A 257 27.77 -8.29 -1.92
N MET A 258 28.00 -6.97 -1.84
CA MET A 258 29.34 -6.40 -1.98
C MET A 258 30.31 -6.82 -0.87
N GLY A 259 29.83 -7.03 0.35
CA GLY A 259 30.66 -7.45 1.49
C GLY A 259 31.10 -8.92 1.46
N ARG A 260 30.51 -9.76 0.60
CA ARG A 260 30.88 -11.17 0.42
C ARG A 260 31.84 -11.40 -0.76
N THR A 261 32.08 -10.37 -1.57
CA THR A 261 32.98 -10.39 -2.74
C THR A 261 34.40 -9.92 -2.45
N GLY A 262 34.70 -9.49 -1.22
CA GLY A 262 36.06 -9.15 -0.74
C GLY A 262 36.59 -10.20 0.21
#